data_AF-A0A812RAF9-F1
#
_entry.id   AF-A0A812RAF9-F1
#
_cell.length_a   1.000
_cell.length_b   1.000
_cell.length_c   1.000
_cell.angle_alpha   90.00
_cell.angle_beta   90.00
_cell.angle_gamma   90.00
#
_symmetry.space_group_name_H-M   'P 1'
#
loop_
_entity.id
_entity.type
_entity.pdbx_description
1 polymer ?
#
loop_
_entity_poly.entity_id
_entity_poly.type
_entity_poly.pdbx_seq_one_letter_code
_entity_poly.pdbx_strand_id
1 'polypeptide(L)'
;MAKLFSGHDKYHLHAVLGLLALLHFVYRFFTVLILQQESFQQNSFSAACILVHVLLHALSFQFELPRNRIWTKPMIWREFRVHNALFAMRHLVGTALGIWAPDWWLRQPGVAAVAAKVCLVLATCKAADITTEQIGSTDDRTTNAMPYPKKTPETLEKVAKRFYAKSQFAATALAAFGTPSSSFCAIFAIEIASFLMTLVRKGIIEARTYHILYAASLFIMFPVLVATLHSGDAVAEAATLRCLFIGALGIDIRIKYGFSKYTAWIVAIPAGYILADTLSMYANTKLFFAWPGMMWSASDTLRGFFQARQQSNDFTAAPEGEVSKEILNESPVTQSQAVEGLEGSSAKEADAAGHSFPYVRPSCD
;
A
#
# COMPACT_ATOMS: atom_id res chain seq x y z
N MET A 1 -1.02 -17.14 21.91
CA MET A 1 -1.79 -15.99 22.43
C MET A 1 -1.11 -15.31 23.62
N ALA A 2 -0.62 -16.02 24.65
CA ALA A 2 0.00 -15.38 25.83
C ALA A 2 1.15 -14.40 25.51
N LYS A 3 1.98 -14.67 24.49
CA LYS A 3 3.05 -13.73 24.05
C LYS A 3 2.53 -12.47 23.34
N LEU A 4 1.26 -12.42 22.94
CA LEU A 4 0.64 -11.27 22.27
C LEU A 4 0.11 -10.24 23.26
N PHE A 5 -0.43 -10.67 24.39
CA PHE A 5 -0.82 -9.79 25.49
C PHE A 5 0.44 -9.25 26.17
N SER A 6 0.58 -7.93 26.20
CA SER A 6 1.67 -7.25 26.91
C SER A 6 1.09 -6.30 27.94
N GLY A 7 1.78 -6.13 29.07
CA GLY A 7 1.40 -5.14 30.09
C GLY A 7 1.34 -3.69 29.59
N HIS A 8 1.91 -3.41 28.41
CA HIS A 8 1.85 -2.10 27.76
C HIS A 8 0.46 -1.75 27.17
N ASP A 9 -0.43 -2.74 26.99
CA ASP A 9 -1.80 -2.50 26.51
C ASP A 9 -2.74 -2.41 27.72
N LYS A 10 -3.11 -1.17 28.09
CA LYS A 10 -3.96 -0.91 29.26
C LYS A 10 -5.30 -1.63 29.07
N TYR A 11 -5.62 -2.54 29.99
CA TYR A 11 -6.83 -3.38 29.95
C TYR A 11 -6.94 -4.29 28.72
N HIS A 12 -5.87 -4.46 27.94
CA HIS A 12 -5.83 -5.30 26.74
C HIS A 12 -6.86 -4.93 25.65
N LEU A 13 -7.36 -3.69 25.65
CA LEU A 13 -8.42 -3.27 24.74
C LEU A 13 -7.97 -3.31 23.28
N HIS A 14 -6.75 -2.87 22.99
CA HIS A 14 -6.23 -2.89 21.62
C HIS A 14 -6.04 -4.33 21.12
N ALA A 15 -5.55 -5.24 21.96
CA ALA A 15 -5.40 -6.64 21.61
C ALA A 15 -6.76 -7.32 21.33
N VAL A 16 -7.78 -7.04 22.16
CA VAL A 16 -9.14 -7.55 21.96
C VAL A 16 -9.76 -6.99 20.68
N LEU A 17 -9.66 -5.69 20.43
CA LEU A 17 -10.13 -5.09 19.17
C LEU A 17 -9.40 -5.65 17.96
N GLY A 18 -8.09 -5.94 18.06
CA GLY A 18 -7.33 -6.58 16.99
C GLY A 18 -7.84 -7.99 16.67
N LEU A 19 -8.21 -8.77 17.69
CA LEU A 19 -8.83 -10.09 17.48
C LEU A 19 -10.22 -9.95 16.83
N LEU A 20 -11.03 -9.01 17.31
CA LEU A 20 -12.36 -8.73 16.73
C LEU A 20 -12.25 -8.28 15.27
N ALA A 21 -11.27 -7.42 14.94
CA ALA A 21 -10.99 -6.99 13.58
C ALA A 21 -10.61 -8.18 12.67
N LEU A 22 -9.77 -9.11 13.14
CA LEU A 22 -9.41 -10.31 12.39
C LEU A 22 -10.63 -11.21 12.12
N LEU A 23 -11.46 -11.47 13.14
CA LEU A 23 -12.70 -12.24 12.97
C LEU A 23 -13.66 -11.54 12.00
N HIS A 24 -13.74 -10.22 12.08
CA HIS A 24 -14.56 -9.42 11.19
C HIS A 24 -14.07 -9.48 9.73
N PHE A 25 -12.75 -9.43 9.47
CA PHE A 25 -12.21 -9.67 8.12
C PHE A 25 -12.55 -11.05 7.59
N VAL A 26 -12.40 -12.10 8.42
CA VAL A 26 -12.75 -13.47 8.02
C VAL A 26 -14.22 -13.55 7.62
N TYR A 27 -15.12 -12.99 8.43
CA TYR A 27 -16.55 -12.93 8.11
C TYR A 27 -16.83 -12.19 6.80
N ARG A 28 -16.30 -10.97 6.62
CA ARG A 28 -16.56 -10.17 5.41
C ARG A 28 -15.97 -10.81 4.16
N PHE A 29 -14.75 -11.35 4.23
CA PHE A 29 -14.14 -12.03 3.10
C PHE A 29 -14.86 -13.34 2.77
N PHE A 30 -15.37 -14.08 3.75
CA PHE A 30 -16.20 -15.24 3.47
C PHE A 30 -17.48 -14.84 2.71
N THR A 31 -18.17 -13.79 3.15
CA THR A 31 -19.37 -13.29 2.45
C THR A 31 -19.08 -12.83 1.02
N VAL A 32 -18.01 -12.06 0.80
CA VAL A 32 -17.68 -11.57 -0.54
C VAL A 32 -17.14 -12.67 -1.44
N LEU A 33 -16.17 -13.46 -0.96
CA LEU A 33 -15.43 -14.39 -1.83
C LEU A 33 -16.15 -15.72 -2.02
N ILE A 34 -16.85 -16.21 -1.00
CA ILE A 34 -17.51 -17.51 -1.03
C ILE A 34 -19.00 -17.35 -1.36
N LEU A 35 -19.69 -16.42 -0.69
CA LEU A 35 -21.12 -16.20 -0.94
C LEU A 35 -21.39 -15.24 -2.11
N GLN A 36 -20.36 -14.54 -2.62
CA GLN A 36 -20.46 -13.58 -3.73
C GLN A 36 -21.50 -12.48 -3.49
N GLN A 37 -21.62 -12.05 -2.22
CA GLN A 37 -22.57 -11.02 -1.79
C GLN A 37 -21.85 -9.79 -1.23
N GLU A 38 -22.49 -8.63 -1.38
CA GLU A 38 -22.02 -7.41 -0.70
C GLU A 38 -22.07 -7.65 0.81
N SER A 39 -20.89 -7.60 1.44
CA SER A 39 -20.77 -8.02 2.82
C SER A 39 -21.34 -7.01 3.79
N PHE A 40 -21.50 -5.73 3.44
CA PHE A 40 -22.07 -4.72 4.32
C PHE A 40 -23.55 -4.43 4.02
N GLN A 41 -24.32 -4.18 5.08
CA GLN A 41 -25.74 -3.84 5.00
C GLN A 41 -26.01 -2.52 5.74
N GLN A 42 -27.13 -1.87 5.44
CA GLN A 42 -27.59 -0.65 6.11
C GLN A 42 -28.18 -0.95 7.49
N ASN A 43 -27.34 -1.41 8.42
CA ASN A 43 -27.76 -1.72 9.77
C ASN A 43 -26.70 -1.34 10.81
N SER A 44 -27.11 -1.33 12.08
CA SER A 44 -26.24 -0.98 13.20
C SER A 44 -25.10 -1.98 13.40
N PHE A 45 -25.24 -3.22 12.94
CA PHE A 45 -24.17 -4.21 13.01
C PHE A 45 -22.99 -3.80 12.13
N SER A 46 -23.23 -3.37 10.90
CA SER A 46 -22.18 -2.81 10.03
C SER A 46 -21.54 -1.56 10.62
N ALA A 47 -22.30 -0.69 11.29
CA ALA A 47 -21.75 0.47 12.01
C ALA A 47 -20.81 0.05 13.14
N ALA A 48 -21.27 -0.86 14.00
CA ALA A 48 -20.48 -1.36 15.12
C ALA A 48 -19.17 -2.02 14.64
N CYS A 49 -19.24 -2.80 13.57
CA CYS A 49 -18.05 -3.42 12.99
C CYS A 49 -17.05 -2.39 12.44
N ILE A 50 -17.50 -1.34 11.75
CA ILE A 50 -16.61 -0.25 11.28
C ILE A 50 -15.97 0.46 12.48
N LEU A 51 -16.73 0.68 13.55
CA LEU A 51 -16.24 1.31 14.77
C LEU A 51 -15.10 0.51 15.43
N VAL A 52 -15.12 -0.83 15.36
CA VAL A 52 -14.00 -1.67 15.85
C VAL A 52 -12.67 -1.25 15.23
N HIS A 53 -12.64 -1.01 13.91
CA HIS A 53 -11.42 -0.61 13.19
C HIS A 53 -11.01 0.83 13.52
N VAL A 54 -11.98 1.75 13.63
CA VAL A 54 -11.73 3.14 14.07
C VAL A 54 -11.08 3.13 15.46
N LEU A 55 -11.66 2.40 16.41
CA LEU A 55 -11.16 2.30 17.77
C LEU A 55 -9.80 1.59 17.83
N LEU A 56 -9.57 0.57 16.98
CA LEU A 56 -8.28 -0.10 16.88
C LEU A 56 -7.17 0.90 16.51
N HIS A 57 -7.40 1.73 15.50
CA HIS A 57 -6.46 2.78 15.10
C HIS A 57 -6.30 3.85 16.18
N ALA A 58 -7.38 4.29 16.83
CA ALA A 58 -7.33 5.27 17.90
C ALA A 58 -6.52 4.77 19.11
N LEU A 59 -6.79 3.54 19.57
CA LEU A 59 -6.07 2.94 20.69
C LEU A 59 -4.60 2.66 20.38
N SER A 60 -4.20 2.54 19.10
CA SER A 60 -2.79 2.36 18.74
C SER A 60 -1.88 3.54 19.18
N PHE A 61 -2.47 4.71 19.44
CA PHE A 61 -1.75 5.89 19.93
C PHE A 61 -1.39 5.82 21.42
N GLN A 62 -1.98 4.90 22.18
CA GLN A 62 -1.61 4.71 23.59
C GLN A 62 -0.19 4.15 23.76
N PHE A 63 0.36 3.53 22.72
CA PHE A 63 1.69 2.92 22.76
C PHE A 63 2.79 3.95 22.55
N GLU A 64 3.80 3.93 23.41
CA GLU A 64 5.03 4.67 23.21
C GLU A 64 5.87 3.99 22.13
N LEU A 65 6.29 4.76 21.13
CA LEU A 65 7.11 4.30 20.02
C LEU A 65 8.50 4.94 20.10
N PRO A 66 9.56 4.27 19.60
CA PRO A 66 10.87 4.87 19.47
C PRO A 66 10.79 6.19 18.69
N ARG A 67 11.54 7.21 19.16
CA ARG A 67 11.61 8.51 18.46
C ARG A 67 12.28 8.37 17.10
N ASN A 68 13.32 7.54 17.04
CA ASN A 68 14.11 7.31 15.83
C ASN A 68 13.74 5.98 15.19
N ARG A 69 13.77 5.95 13.86
CA ARG A 69 13.53 4.74 13.07
C ARG A 69 14.65 3.72 13.29
N ILE A 70 14.27 2.45 13.45
CA ILE A 70 15.22 1.34 13.52
C ILE A 70 15.31 0.71 12.13
N TRP A 71 16.49 0.82 11.53
CA TRP A 71 16.76 0.42 10.14
C TRP A 71 17.06 -1.06 9.94
N THR A 72 17.15 -1.84 11.02
CA THR A 72 17.57 -3.24 10.94
C THR A 72 16.41 -4.20 10.68
N LYS A 73 15.17 -3.83 11.03
CA LYS A 73 13.99 -4.69 10.95
C LYS A 73 12.72 -3.89 10.69
N PRO A 74 11.72 -4.45 9.97
CA PRO A 74 10.41 -3.84 9.84
C PRO A 74 9.77 -3.64 11.22
N MET A 75 9.63 -2.40 11.65
CA MET A 75 9.10 -2.02 12.96
C MET A 75 8.18 -0.83 12.81
N ILE A 76 7.21 -0.67 13.70
CA ILE A 76 6.34 0.51 13.71
C ILE A 76 7.12 1.71 14.26
N TRP A 77 7.09 2.84 13.55
CA TRP A 77 7.56 4.16 14.03
C TRP A 77 6.44 5.20 13.96
N ARG A 78 6.71 6.42 14.45
CA ARG A 78 5.69 7.46 14.63
C ARG A 78 4.98 7.86 13.33
N GLU A 79 5.73 8.17 12.28
CA GLU A 79 5.16 8.51 10.96
C GLU A 79 4.36 7.33 10.37
N PHE A 80 4.91 6.10 10.38
CA PHE A 80 4.17 4.92 9.91
C PHE A 80 2.81 4.82 10.60
N ARG A 81 2.76 4.94 11.94
CA ARG A 81 1.52 4.80 12.71
C ARG A 81 0.45 5.81 12.24
N VAL A 82 0.84 7.08 12.08
CA VAL A 82 -0.09 8.14 11.66
C VAL A 82 -0.53 7.93 10.21
N HIS A 83 0.39 7.62 9.29
CA HIS A 83 0.05 7.27 7.90
C HIS A 83 -0.93 6.10 7.85
N ASN A 84 -0.67 5.04 8.61
CA ASN A 84 -1.51 3.84 8.66
C ASN A 84 -2.94 4.20 9.11
N ALA A 85 -3.07 5.03 10.15
CA ALA A 85 -4.37 5.53 10.60
C ALA A 85 -5.06 6.41 9.55
N LEU A 86 -4.37 7.37 8.94
CA LEU A 86 -4.94 8.24 7.90
C LEU A 86 -5.47 7.44 6.70
N PHE A 87 -4.67 6.49 6.21
CA PHE A 87 -5.09 5.65 5.09
C PHE A 87 -6.26 4.74 5.48
N ALA A 88 -6.24 4.12 6.66
CA ALA A 88 -7.38 3.34 7.14
C ALA A 88 -8.67 4.19 7.22
N MET A 89 -8.58 5.38 7.81
CA MET A 89 -9.73 6.26 7.99
C MET A 89 -10.35 6.68 6.66
N ARG A 90 -9.54 6.94 5.62
CA ARG A 90 -10.05 7.20 4.27
C ARG A 90 -10.92 6.05 3.76
N HIS A 91 -10.47 4.81 3.96
CA HIS A 91 -11.22 3.62 3.55
C HIS A 91 -12.46 3.40 4.40
N LEU A 92 -12.38 3.60 5.72
CA LEU A 92 -13.53 3.51 6.63
C LEU A 92 -14.60 4.54 6.28
N VAL A 93 -14.21 5.77 5.91
CA VAL A 93 -15.14 6.80 5.40
C VAL A 93 -15.76 6.38 4.07
N GLY A 94 -14.96 5.88 3.13
CA GLY A 94 -15.46 5.39 1.83
C GLY A 94 -16.48 4.23 2.00
N THR A 95 -16.17 3.27 2.87
CA THR A 95 -17.07 2.17 3.24
C THR A 95 -18.34 2.70 3.91
N ALA A 96 -18.22 3.61 4.88
CA ALA A 96 -19.35 4.21 5.57
C ALA A 96 -20.31 4.93 4.61
N LEU A 97 -19.80 5.79 3.74
CA LEU A 97 -20.59 6.48 2.74
C LEU A 97 -21.23 5.52 1.74
N GLY A 98 -20.53 4.45 1.35
CA GLY A 98 -21.10 3.40 0.50
C GLY A 98 -22.25 2.63 1.17
N ILE A 99 -22.27 2.54 2.50
CA ILE A 99 -23.36 1.90 3.25
C ILE A 99 -24.53 2.87 3.40
N TRP A 100 -24.31 4.04 3.99
CA TRP A 100 -25.40 4.92 4.44
C TRP A 100 -25.84 5.96 3.41
N ALA A 101 -25.05 6.19 2.37
CA ALA A 101 -25.40 7.09 1.26
C ALA A 101 -25.13 6.41 -0.09
N PRO A 102 -25.64 5.19 -0.35
CA PRO A 102 -25.25 4.40 -1.52
C PRO A 102 -25.64 5.07 -2.82
N ASP A 103 -26.81 5.74 -2.88
CA ASP A 103 -27.27 6.40 -4.10
C ASP A 103 -26.36 7.56 -4.49
N TRP A 104 -26.01 8.40 -3.51
CA TRP A 104 -25.14 9.55 -3.71
C TRP A 104 -23.66 9.15 -3.89
N TRP A 105 -23.17 8.15 -3.16
CA TRP A 105 -21.75 7.79 -3.17
C TRP A 105 -21.38 6.78 -4.27
N LEU A 106 -22.26 5.82 -4.56
CA LEU A 106 -21.93 4.63 -5.36
C LEU A 106 -22.80 4.48 -6.60
N ARG A 107 -24.14 4.46 -6.46
CA ARG A 107 -25.06 4.09 -7.55
C ARG A 107 -25.16 5.17 -8.62
N GLN A 108 -25.34 6.42 -8.20
CA GLN A 108 -25.51 7.57 -9.08
C GLN A 108 -24.73 8.77 -8.55
N PRO A 109 -23.38 8.68 -8.52
CA PRO A 109 -22.57 9.78 -8.01
C PRO A 109 -22.74 11.01 -8.91
N GLY A 110 -23.29 12.10 -8.38
CA GLY A 110 -23.30 13.38 -9.08
C GLY A 110 -21.96 14.12 -8.96
N VAL A 111 -21.86 15.32 -9.55
CA VAL A 111 -20.67 16.19 -9.45
C VAL A 111 -20.25 16.42 -8.00
N ALA A 112 -21.21 16.62 -7.09
CA ALA A 112 -20.93 16.79 -5.66
C ALA A 112 -20.27 15.55 -5.03
N ALA A 113 -20.69 14.34 -5.40
CA ALA A 113 -20.08 13.11 -4.91
C ALA A 113 -18.67 12.91 -5.47
N VAL A 114 -18.44 13.25 -6.74
CA VAL A 114 -17.11 13.25 -7.36
C VAL A 114 -16.18 14.24 -6.67
N ALA A 115 -16.65 15.46 -6.41
CA ALA A 115 -15.91 16.46 -5.65
C ALA A 115 -15.57 15.97 -4.24
N ALA A 116 -16.52 15.34 -3.55
CA ALA A 116 -16.29 14.75 -2.23
C ALA A 116 -15.23 13.63 -2.25
N LYS A 117 -15.22 12.76 -3.27
CA LYS A 117 -14.18 11.74 -3.46
C LYS A 117 -12.80 12.35 -3.68
N VAL A 118 -12.70 13.38 -4.52
CA VAL A 118 -11.46 14.13 -4.73
C VAL A 118 -11.00 14.74 -3.42
N CYS A 119 -11.87 15.49 -2.72
CA CYS A 119 -11.56 16.09 -1.43
C CYS A 119 -11.08 15.06 -0.40
N LEU A 120 -11.75 13.92 -0.28
CA LEU A 120 -11.37 12.85 0.63
C LEU A 120 -9.94 12.34 0.33
N VAL A 121 -9.62 12.09 -0.94
CA VAL A 121 -8.30 11.60 -1.36
C VAL A 121 -7.22 12.67 -1.16
N LEU A 122 -7.46 13.92 -1.59
CA LEU A 122 -6.48 15.00 -1.47
C LEU A 122 -6.24 15.39 -0.01
N ALA A 123 -7.29 15.44 0.82
CA ALA A 123 -7.15 15.67 2.25
C ALA A 123 -6.31 14.59 2.92
N THR A 124 -6.51 13.32 2.56
CA THR A 124 -5.67 12.21 3.05
C THR A 124 -4.22 12.37 2.60
N CYS A 125 -3.98 12.72 1.33
CA CYS A 125 -2.64 12.99 0.82
C CYS A 125 -1.95 14.15 1.55
N LYS A 126 -2.66 15.26 1.77
CA LYS A 126 -2.12 16.44 2.46
C LYS A 126 -1.83 16.15 3.93
N ALA A 127 -2.71 15.42 4.61
CA ALA A 127 -2.49 14.99 5.99
C ALA A 127 -1.26 14.07 6.11
N ALA A 128 -1.07 13.16 5.15
CA ALA A 128 0.11 12.30 5.11
C ALA A 128 1.40 13.10 4.87
N ASP A 129 1.38 14.11 3.98
CA ASP A 129 2.53 14.99 3.74
C ASP A 129 2.89 15.82 4.97
N ILE A 130 1.89 16.45 5.62
CA ILE A 130 2.09 17.20 6.88
C ILE A 130 2.69 16.27 7.95
N THR A 131 2.23 15.03 8.02
CA THR A 131 2.79 14.04 8.96
C THR A 131 4.28 13.77 8.65
N THR A 132 4.62 13.57 7.39
CA THR A 132 6.01 13.35 6.97
C THR A 132 6.89 14.57 7.28
N GLU A 133 6.40 15.78 7.02
CA GLU A 133 7.10 17.04 7.33
C GLU A 133 7.33 17.24 8.83
N GLN A 134 6.38 16.86 9.69
CA GLN A 134 6.45 17.11 11.13
C GLN A 134 7.23 16.06 11.91
N ILE A 135 7.09 14.77 11.56
CA ILE A 135 7.58 13.65 12.37
C ILE A 135 8.22 12.52 11.56
N GLY A 136 8.36 12.68 10.24
CA GLY A 136 8.90 11.68 9.31
C GLY A 136 10.23 12.11 8.69
N SER A 137 10.50 11.58 7.50
CA SER A 137 11.61 11.98 6.64
C SER A 137 11.16 12.10 5.19
N THR A 138 11.58 13.17 4.50
CA THR A 138 11.27 13.39 3.08
C THR A 138 12.00 12.43 2.16
N ASP A 139 13.20 12.00 2.56
CA ASP A 139 14.08 11.10 1.82
C ASP A 139 13.69 9.63 2.09
N ASP A 140 13.44 9.35 3.37
CA ASP A 140 13.26 8.02 3.94
C ASP A 140 11.80 7.73 4.31
N ARG A 141 10.95 7.76 3.29
CA ARG A 141 9.50 7.58 3.44
C ARG A 141 9.12 6.16 3.86
N THR A 142 7.85 6.02 4.23
CA THR A 142 7.29 4.78 4.76
C THR A 142 7.37 3.60 3.79
N THR A 143 7.20 3.81 2.50
CA THR A 143 7.17 2.73 1.49
C THR A 143 8.50 2.47 0.80
N ASN A 144 9.39 3.47 0.70
CA ASN A 144 10.66 3.32 0.00
C ASN A 144 11.81 2.86 0.92
N ALA A 145 11.69 3.03 2.24
CA ALA A 145 12.79 2.77 3.17
C ALA A 145 12.53 1.58 4.12
N MET A 146 11.49 0.76 3.88
CA MET A 146 11.23 -0.42 4.71
C MET A 146 12.41 -1.40 4.60
N PRO A 147 13.02 -1.85 5.71
CA PRO A 147 14.26 -2.62 5.65
C PRO A 147 14.01 -4.07 5.21
N TYR A 148 14.78 -4.48 4.21
CA TYR A 148 14.79 -5.85 3.67
C TYR A 148 15.91 -6.68 4.34
N PRO A 149 15.82 -8.02 4.32
CA PRO A 149 16.94 -8.87 4.73
C PRO A 149 18.25 -8.52 4.00
N LYS A 150 19.39 -8.53 4.70
CA LYS A 150 20.70 -8.09 4.17
C LYS A 150 21.15 -8.74 2.85
N LYS A 151 20.65 -9.94 2.54
CA LYS A 151 20.98 -10.71 1.32
C LYS A 151 19.90 -10.60 0.23
N THR A 152 19.01 -9.62 0.31
CA THR A 152 17.97 -9.43 -0.69
C THR A 152 18.58 -8.76 -1.93
N PRO A 153 18.45 -9.34 -3.13
CA PRO A 153 18.92 -8.69 -4.35
C PRO A 153 18.24 -7.33 -4.55
N GLU A 154 19.01 -6.32 -4.94
CA GLU A 154 18.49 -4.96 -5.15
C GLU A 154 17.34 -4.93 -6.17
N THR A 155 17.43 -5.75 -7.23
CA THR A 155 16.36 -5.93 -8.22
C THR A 155 15.04 -6.37 -7.58
N LEU A 156 15.10 -7.33 -6.65
CA LEU A 156 13.91 -7.84 -5.95
C LEU A 156 13.31 -6.77 -5.03
N GLU A 157 14.16 -6.02 -4.33
CA GLU A 157 13.74 -4.91 -3.49
C GLU A 157 13.04 -3.81 -4.31
N LYS A 158 13.59 -3.43 -5.47
CA LYS A 158 12.97 -2.47 -6.40
C LYS A 158 11.61 -2.95 -6.89
N VAL A 159 11.50 -4.23 -7.26
CA VAL A 159 10.24 -4.84 -7.72
C VAL A 159 9.20 -4.84 -6.62
N ALA A 160 9.57 -5.24 -5.40
CA ALA A 160 8.66 -5.24 -4.25
C ALA A 160 8.17 -3.83 -3.90
N LYS A 161 9.08 -2.83 -3.87
CA LYS A 161 8.71 -1.42 -3.66
C LYS A 161 7.77 -0.91 -4.75
N ARG A 162 7.99 -1.26 -6.01
CA ARG A 162 7.12 -0.89 -7.12
C ARG A 162 5.74 -1.54 -6.98
N PHE A 163 5.68 -2.80 -6.58
CA PHE A 163 4.42 -3.49 -6.28
C PHE A 163 3.66 -2.78 -5.16
N TYR A 164 4.31 -2.48 -4.03
CA TYR A 164 3.67 -1.75 -2.92
C TYR A 164 3.16 -0.38 -3.35
N ALA A 165 3.92 0.37 -4.14
CA ALA A 165 3.48 1.65 -4.68
C ALA A 165 2.22 1.49 -5.55
N LYS A 166 2.20 0.54 -6.50
CA LYS A 166 1.02 0.26 -7.33
C LYS A 166 -0.20 -0.13 -6.47
N SER A 167 0.00 -0.96 -5.44
CA SER A 167 -1.07 -1.36 -4.52
C SER A 167 -1.66 -0.19 -3.74
N GLN A 168 -0.87 0.84 -3.41
CA GLN A 168 -1.40 2.06 -2.77
C GLN A 168 -2.31 2.86 -3.70
N PHE A 169 -2.01 2.91 -5.00
CA PHE A 169 -2.90 3.51 -6.00
C PHE A 169 -4.18 2.70 -6.17
N ALA A 170 -4.07 1.38 -6.27
CA ALA A 170 -5.24 0.49 -6.32
C ALA A 170 -6.12 0.66 -5.09
N ALA A 171 -5.55 0.66 -3.88
CA ALA A 171 -6.29 0.91 -2.65
C ALA A 171 -6.99 2.28 -2.67
N THR A 172 -6.30 3.34 -3.10
CA THR A 172 -6.93 4.67 -3.20
C THR A 172 -8.11 4.68 -4.17
N ALA A 173 -8.01 3.95 -5.28
CA ALA A 173 -9.12 3.79 -6.21
C ALA A 173 -10.33 3.07 -5.57
N LEU A 174 -10.07 2.03 -4.78
CA LEU A 174 -11.12 1.31 -4.04
C LEU A 174 -11.85 2.22 -3.05
N ALA A 175 -11.14 3.08 -2.30
CA ALA A 175 -11.79 4.04 -1.41
C ALA A 175 -12.65 5.06 -2.17
N ALA A 176 -12.28 5.40 -3.40
CA ALA A 176 -12.99 6.38 -4.21
C ALA A 176 -14.24 5.79 -4.88
N PHE A 177 -14.18 4.62 -5.51
CA PHE A 177 -15.30 4.08 -6.30
C PHE A 177 -15.74 2.66 -5.92
N GLY A 178 -15.07 1.99 -5.00
CA GLY A 178 -15.38 0.61 -4.65
C GLY A 178 -16.74 0.52 -3.94
N THR A 179 -17.38 -0.65 -4.06
CA THR A 179 -18.48 -1.03 -3.16
C THR A 179 -18.01 -0.97 -1.70
N PRO A 180 -18.92 -0.99 -0.69
CA PRO A 180 -18.49 -0.98 0.71
C PRO A 180 -17.46 -2.06 1.04
N SER A 181 -17.68 -3.29 0.55
CA SER A 181 -16.74 -4.41 0.68
C SER A 181 -15.38 -4.14 0.02
N SER A 182 -15.40 -3.61 -1.19
CA SER A 182 -14.17 -3.28 -1.94
C SER A 182 -13.40 -2.12 -1.31
N SER A 183 -14.10 -1.08 -0.83
CA SER A 183 -13.49 0.01 -0.06
C SER A 183 -12.87 -0.50 1.23
N PHE A 184 -13.54 -1.43 1.91
CA PHE A 184 -13.11 -1.97 3.20
C PHE A 184 -11.90 -2.91 3.07
N CYS A 185 -11.78 -3.67 1.98
CA CYS A 185 -10.78 -4.74 1.89
C CYS A 185 -9.32 -4.26 1.99
N ALA A 186 -9.03 -3.03 1.57
CA ALA A 186 -7.68 -2.46 1.70
C ALA A 186 -7.26 -2.23 3.17
N ILE A 187 -8.21 -2.09 4.09
CA ILE A 187 -7.94 -1.94 5.52
C ILE A 187 -7.26 -3.21 6.06
N PHE A 188 -7.55 -4.38 5.49
CA PHE A 188 -6.87 -5.62 5.87
C PHE A 188 -5.35 -5.51 5.68
N ALA A 189 -4.90 -5.04 4.51
CA ALA A 189 -3.48 -4.89 4.24
C ALA A 189 -2.82 -3.81 5.13
N ILE A 190 -3.56 -2.76 5.48
CA ILE A 190 -3.12 -1.66 6.35
C ILE A 190 -2.95 -2.15 7.80
N GLU A 191 -3.94 -2.86 8.34
CA GLU A 191 -3.91 -3.36 9.72
C GLU A 191 -2.95 -4.54 9.87
N ILE A 192 -2.92 -5.47 8.91
CA ILE A 192 -2.01 -6.62 8.96
C ILE A 192 -0.55 -6.18 8.87
N ALA A 193 -0.21 -5.09 8.17
CA ALA A 193 1.15 -4.54 8.17
C ALA A 193 1.60 -4.17 9.60
N SER A 194 0.74 -3.48 10.36
CA SER A 194 1.02 -3.15 11.77
C SER A 194 1.14 -4.40 12.64
N PHE A 195 0.25 -5.37 12.44
CA PHE A 195 0.30 -6.64 13.16
C PHE A 195 1.60 -7.40 12.88
N LEU A 196 1.99 -7.55 11.61
CA LEU A 196 3.19 -8.27 11.21
C LEU A 196 4.46 -7.56 11.73
N MET A 197 4.54 -6.23 11.71
CA MET A 197 5.67 -5.50 12.32
C MET A 197 5.74 -5.72 13.84
N THR A 198 4.59 -5.89 14.50
CA THR A 198 4.56 -6.26 15.93
C THR A 198 5.11 -7.67 16.15
N LEU A 199 4.82 -8.62 15.26
CA LEU A 199 5.38 -9.97 15.31
C LEU A 199 6.89 -9.97 15.06
N VAL A 200 7.38 -9.16 14.12
CA VAL A 200 8.83 -8.97 13.87
C VAL A 200 9.52 -8.40 15.11
N ARG A 201 8.94 -7.34 15.73
CA ARG A 201 9.46 -6.74 16.96
C ARG A 201 9.55 -7.77 18.10
N LYS A 202 8.56 -8.65 18.22
CA LYS A 202 8.52 -9.72 19.22
C LYS A 202 9.42 -10.92 18.88
N GLY A 203 10.12 -10.90 17.74
CA GLY A 203 10.95 -12.01 17.28
C GLY A 203 10.16 -13.27 16.96
N ILE A 204 8.86 -13.15 16.66
CA ILE A 204 7.99 -14.28 16.30
C ILE A 204 8.17 -14.64 14.82
N ILE A 205 8.37 -13.63 13.97
CA ILE A 205 8.64 -13.81 12.54
C ILE A 205 9.83 -12.96 12.11
N GLU A 206 10.44 -13.32 10.98
CA GLU A 206 11.54 -12.57 10.38
C GLU A 206 11.04 -11.49 9.40
N ALA A 207 11.94 -10.58 9.01
CA ALA A 207 11.65 -9.55 8.00
C ALA A 207 11.21 -10.15 6.65
N ARG A 208 11.79 -11.29 6.25
CA ARG A 208 11.37 -12.00 5.04
C ARG A 208 9.91 -12.43 5.11
N THR A 209 9.52 -13.06 6.22
CA THR A 209 8.15 -13.50 6.47
C THR A 209 7.18 -12.32 6.49
N TYR A 210 7.58 -11.18 7.07
CA TYR A 210 6.82 -9.93 7.01
C TYR A 210 6.50 -9.53 5.57
N HIS A 211 7.52 -9.44 4.70
CA HIS A 211 7.31 -9.00 3.31
C HIS A 211 6.43 -9.96 2.50
N ILE A 212 6.57 -11.27 2.71
CA ILE A 212 5.74 -12.29 2.05
C ILE A 212 4.28 -12.16 2.47
N LEU A 213 4.01 -12.14 3.78
CA LEU A 213 2.65 -12.05 4.30
C LEU A 213 2.00 -10.71 3.98
N TYR A 214 2.77 -9.62 4.02
CA TYR A 214 2.28 -8.31 3.63
C TYR A 214 1.95 -8.25 2.13
N ALA A 215 2.82 -8.77 1.25
CA ALA A 215 2.53 -8.85 -0.18
C ALA A 215 1.28 -9.69 -0.47
N ALA A 216 1.12 -10.83 0.20
CA ALA A 216 -0.08 -11.66 0.10
C ALA A 216 -1.34 -10.90 0.55
N SER A 217 -1.23 -10.09 1.61
CA SER A 217 -2.35 -9.27 2.08
C SER A 217 -2.75 -8.17 1.10
N LEU A 218 -1.80 -7.55 0.39
CA LEU A 218 -2.09 -6.59 -0.67
C LEU A 218 -2.79 -7.27 -1.86
N PHE A 219 -2.52 -8.57 -2.08
CA PHE A 219 -3.15 -9.34 -3.15
C PHE A 219 -4.64 -9.59 -2.90
N ILE A 220 -5.14 -9.54 -1.65
CA ILE A 220 -6.56 -9.83 -1.33
C ILE A 220 -7.56 -8.91 -2.05
N MET A 221 -7.11 -7.70 -2.42
CA MET A 221 -7.94 -6.76 -3.18
C MET A 221 -8.37 -7.34 -4.53
N PHE A 222 -7.53 -8.19 -5.14
CA PHE A 222 -7.80 -8.81 -6.44
C PHE A 222 -8.98 -9.80 -6.41
N PRO A 223 -8.99 -10.86 -5.59
CA PRO A 223 -10.13 -11.77 -5.55
C PRO A 223 -11.41 -11.07 -5.10
N VAL A 224 -11.33 -10.02 -4.26
CA VAL A 224 -12.50 -9.19 -3.91
C VAL A 224 -13.07 -8.47 -5.14
N LEU A 225 -12.21 -7.86 -5.97
CA LEU A 225 -12.65 -7.21 -7.20
C LEU A 225 -13.25 -8.22 -8.20
N VAL A 226 -12.64 -9.40 -8.33
CA VAL A 226 -13.17 -10.47 -9.19
C VAL A 226 -14.54 -10.94 -8.70
N ALA A 227 -14.70 -11.22 -7.41
CA ALA A 227 -15.98 -11.60 -6.83
C ALA A 227 -17.05 -10.51 -7.01
N THR A 228 -16.67 -9.24 -6.84
CA THR A 228 -17.56 -8.09 -7.04
C THR A 228 -17.99 -7.96 -8.50
N LEU A 229 -17.07 -8.15 -9.45
CA LEU A 229 -17.35 -8.15 -10.89
C LEU A 229 -18.26 -9.31 -11.32
N HIS A 230 -18.24 -10.43 -10.60
CA HIS A 230 -19.07 -11.61 -10.89
C HIS A 230 -20.33 -11.72 -10.02
N SER A 231 -20.62 -10.71 -9.21
CA SER A 231 -21.79 -10.71 -8.32
C SER A 231 -23.14 -10.63 -9.06
N GLY A 232 -23.13 -10.23 -10.33
CA GLY A 232 -24.35 -9.96 -11.11
C GLY A 232 -25.02 -8.62 -10.80
N ASP A 233 -24.49 -7.85 -9.85
CA ASP A 233 -24.93 -6.49 -9.56
C ASP A 233 -24.22 -5.51 -10.52
N ALA A 234 -24.99 -4.96 -11.46
CA ALA A 234 -24.49 -4.00 -12.46
C ALA A 234 -23.82 -2.76 -11.83
N VAL A 235 -24.28 -2.31 -10.65
CA VAL A 235 -23.66 -1.18 -9.94
C VAL A 235 -22.28 -1.57 -9.42
N ALA A 236 -22.17 -2.76 -8.81
CA ALA A 236 -20.93 -3.30 -8.29
C ALA A 236 -19.91 -3.58 -9.41
N GLU A 237 -20.37 -4.07 -10.56
CA GLU A 237 -19.58 -4.24 -11.78
C GLU A 237 -19.03 -2.89 -12.26
N ALA A 238 -19.88 -1.88 -12.45
CA ALA A 238 -19.47 -0.55 -12.89
C ALA A 238 -18.48 0.11 -11.90
N ALA A 239 -18.75 -0.02 -10.60
CA ALA A 239 -17.85 0.44 -9.53
C ALA A 239 -16.46 -0.20 -9.62
N THR A 240 -16.40 -1.51 -9.86
CA THR A 240 -15.15 -2.26 -10.04
C THR A 240 -14.37 -1.76 -11.25
N LEU A 241 -15.03 -1.58 -12.40
CA LEU A 241 -14.40 -1.07 -13.62
C LEU A 241 -13.85 0.35 -13.44
N ARG A 242 -14.61 1.24 -12.76
CA ARG A 242 -14.13 2.58 -12.38
C ARG A 242 -12.86 2.47 -11.55
N CYS A 243 -12.83 1.61 -10.52
CA CYS A 243 -11.64 1.43 -9.67
C CYS A 243 -10.41 1.00 -10.48
N LEU A 244 -10.58 0.01 -11.37
CA LEU A 244 -9.48 -0.48 -12.22
C LEU A 244 -8.95 0.63 -13.14
N PHE A 245 -9.86 1.35 -13.79
CA PHE A 245 -9.50 2.43 -14.70
C PHE A 245 -8.76 3.56 -13.99
N ILE A 246 -9.32 4.10 -12.89
CA ILE A 246 -8.68 5.22 -12.20
C ILE A 246 -7.40 4.80 -11.48
N GLY A 247 -7.30 3.54 -11.04
CA GLY A 247 -6.09 2.98 -10.46
C GLY A 247 -4.98 2.92 -11.49
N ALA A 248 -5.25 2.40 -12.68
CA ALA A 248 -4.32 2.36 -13.81
C ALA A 248 -3.90 3.76 -14.25
N LEU A 249 -4.86 4.66 -14.45
CA LEU A 249 -4.60 6.04 -14.87
C LEU A 249 -3.78 6.81 -13.81
N GLY A 250 -4.09 6.65 -12.52
CA GLY A 250 -3.32 7.26 -11.44
C GLY A 250 -1.88 6.74 -11.37
N ILE A 251 -1.69 5.43 -11.60
CA ILE A 251 -0.37 4.80 -11.70
C ILE A 251 0.42 5.37 -12.88
N ASP A 252 -0.18 5.48 -14.06
CA ASP A 252 0.52 6.01 -15.23
C ASP A 252 0.90 7.48 -15.05
N ILE A 253 -0.03 8.33 -14.61
CA ILE A 253 0.23 9.75 -14.36
C ILE A 253 1.39 9.92 -13.36
N ARG A 254 1.42 9.15 -12.27
CA ARG A 254 2.46 9.27 -11.25
C ARG A 254 3.77 8.59 -11.62
N ILE A 255 3.72 7.32 -12.01
CA ILE A 255 4.91 6.46 -12.12
C ILE A 255 5.53 6.57 -13.52
N LYS A 256 4.72 6.62 -14.59
CA LYS A 256 5.21 6.72 -15.96
C LYS A 256 5.53 8.16 -16.35
N TYR A 257 4.65 9.10 -16.02
CA TYR A 257 4.79 10.50 -16.43
C TYR A 257 5.38 11.41 -15.33
N GLY A 258 5.55 10.91 -14.10
CA GLY A 258 6.25 11.65 -13.03
C GLY A 258 5.46 12.79 -12.38
N PHE A 259 4.18 12.98 -12.73
CA PHE A 259 3.37 14.06 -12.14
C PHE A 259 3.13 13.87 -10.65
N SER A 260 2.70 14.94 -9.96
CA SER A 260 2.39 14.88 -8.53
C SER A 260 1.22 13.93 -8.24
N LYS A 261 1.18 13.37 -7.03
CA LYS A 261 0.03 12.55 -6.58
C LYS A 261 -1.28 13.35 -6.57
N TYR A 262 -1.23 14.66 -6.35
CA TYR A 262 -2.40 15.54 -6.39
C TYR A 262 -2.95 15.64 -7.82
N THR A 263 -2.07 15.89 -8.79
CA THR A 263 -2.41 15.90 -10.22
C THR A 263 -3.02 14.57 -10.65
N ALA A 264 -2.41 13.45 -10.22
CA ALA A 264 -2.91 12.11 -10.53
C ALA A 264 -4.37 11.93 -10.10
N TRP A 265 -4.74 12.32 -8.87
CA TRP A 265 -6.11 12.12 -8.37
C TRP A 265 -7.13 13.16 -8.84
N ILE A 266 -6.70 14.42 -9.05
CA ILE A 266 -7.55 15.47 -9.64
C ILE A 266 -7.96 15.09 -11.07
N VAL A 267 -7.09 14.40 -11.82
CA VAL A 267 -7.40 13.94 -13.17
C VAL A 267 -8.13 12.59 -13.16
N ALA A 268 -7.60 11.60 -12.42
CA ALA A 268 -8.10 10.23 -12.52
C ALA A 268 -9.54 10.08 -11.99
N ILE A 269 -9.92 10.72 -10.88
CA ILE A 269 -11.24 10.54 -10.28
C ILE A 269 -12.36 11.11 -11.20
N PRO A 270 -12.29 12.36 -11.70
CA PRO A 270 -13.26 12.86 -12.66
C PRO A 270 -13.26 12.10 -13.99
N ALA A 271 -12.10 11.69 -14.50
CA ALA A 271 -12.02 10.88 -15.71
C ALA A 271 -12.76 9.54 -15.54
N GLY A 272 -12.59 8.88 -14.39
CA GLY A 272 -13.32 7.65 -14.06
C GLY A 272 -14.82 7.84 -13.96
N TYR A 273 -15.30 9.01 -13.52
CA TYR A 273 -16.71 9.34 -13.52
C TYR A 273 -17.26 9.51 -14.95
N ILE A 274 -16.61 10.34 -15.78
CA ILE A 274 -17.06 10.66 -17.14
C ILE A 274 -17.04 9.41 -18.04
N LEU A 275 -16.00 8.59 -17.91
CA LEU A 275 -15.81 7.42 -18.77
C LEU A 275 -16.53 6.17 -18.25
N ALA A 276 -17.15 6.22 -17.07
CA ALA A 276 -17.76 5.06 -16.44
C ALA A 276 -18.83 4.39 -17.30
N ASP A 277 -19.76 5.20 -17.82
CA ASP A 277 -20.92 4.67 -18.53
C ASP A 277 -20.47 4.08 -19.86
N THR A 278 -19.55 4.77 -20.54
CA THR A 278 -18.85 4.26 -21.73
C THR A 278 -18.15 2.94 -21.47
N LEU A 279 -17.35 2.85 -20.39
CA LEU A 279 -16.64 1.62 -20.02
C LEU A 279 -17.63 0.49 -19.73
N SER A 280 -18.75 0.76 -19.07
CA SER A 280 -19.76 -0.25 -18.75
C SER A 280 -20.46 -0.80 -19.99
N MET A 281 -20.71 0.04 -21.01
CA MET A 281 -21.30 -0.39 -22.28
C MET A 281 -20.37 -1.33 -23.05
N TYR A 282 -19.06 -1.05 -23.07
CA TYR A 282 -18.08 -1.90 -23.75
C TYR A 282 -17.65 -3.12 -22.92
N ALA A 283 -17.82 -3.06 -21.58
CA ALA A 283 -17.47 -4.13 -20.67
C ALA A 283 -18.37 -5.36 -20.74
N ASN A 284 -19.39 -5.42 -21.62
CA ASN A 284 -20.05 -6.68 -21.97
C ASN A 284 -19.08 -7.72 -22.58
N THR A 285 -17.85 -7.32 -22.92
CA THR A 285 -16.68 -8.21 -23.02
C THR A 285 -16.02 -8.41 -21.64
N LYS A 286 -16.77 -8.99 -20.69
CA LYS A 286 -16.54 -8.99 -19.22
C LYS A 286 -15.17 -9.50 -18.71
N LEU A 287 -14.33 -10.10 -19.56
CA LEU A 287 -13.02 -10.62 -19.17
C LEU A 287 -11.81 -9.96 -19.85
N PHE A 288 -11.96 -9.36 -21.03
CA PHE A 288 -10.78 -9.09 -21.86
C PHE A 288 -9.97 -7.84 -21.41
N PHE A 289 -10.61 -6.89 -20.73
CA PHE A 289 -9.97 -5.62 -20.34
C PHE A 289 -9.55 -5.52 -18.87
N ALA A 290 -10.24 -6.21 -17.96
CA ALA A 290 -9.91 -6.20 -16.54
C ALA A 290 -8.63 -7.03 -16.27
N TRP A 291 -8.48 -8.15 -16.98
CA TRP A 291 -7.35 -9.06 -16.81
C TRP A 291 -5.99 -8.44 -17.18
N PRO A 292 -5.80 -7.74 -18.32
CA PRO A 292 -4.50 -7.18 -18.67
C PRO A 292 -3.97 -6.16 -17.66
N GLY A 293 -4.79 -5.25 -17.13
CA GLY A 293 -4.34 -4.27 -16.14
C GLY A 293 -3.91 -4.90 -14.81
N MET A 294 -4.65 -5.93 -14.37
CA MET A 294 -4.38 -6.65 -13.12
C MET A 294 -3.23 -7.66 -13.26
N MET A 295 -3.20 -8.42 -14.37
CA MET A 295 -2.09 -9.30 -14.74
C MET A 295 -0.84 -8.51 -15.08
N TRP A 296 -0.92 -7.27 -15.57
CA TRP A 296 0.27 -6.45 -15.81
C TRP A 296 1.05 -6.21 -14.51
N SER A 297 0.36 -5.85 -13.43
CA SER A 297 1.03 -5.67 -12.14
C SER A 297 1.58 -6.99 -11.58
N ALA A 298 0.82 -8.08 -11.69
CA ALA A 298 1.28 -9.40 -11.26
C ALA A 298 2.44 -9.94 -12.11
N SER A 299 2.38 -9.78 -13.44
CA SER A 299 3.40 -10.24 -14.39
C SER A 299 4.67 -9.41 -14.31
N ASP A 300 4.59 -8.08 -14.15
CA ASP A 300 5.76 -7.22 -13.89
C ASP A 300 6.45 -7.65 -12.59
N THR A 301 5.66 -7.99 -11.56
CA THR A 301 6.18 -8.51 -10.28
C THR A 301 6.82 -9.90 -10.45
N LEU A 302 6.15 -10.81 -11.17
CA LEU A 302 6.65 -12.17 -11.42
C LEU A 302 7.93 -12.14 -12.29
N ARG A 303 7.97 -11.34 -13.36
CA ARG A 303 9.16 -11.16 -14.20
C ARG A 303 10.33 -10.65 -13.38
N GLY A 304 10.11 -9.64 -12.55
CA GLY A 304 11.13 -9.13 -11.65
C GLY A 304 11.63 -10.19 -10.65
N PHE A 305 10.73 -11.05 -10.16
CA PHE A 305 11.09 -12.17 -9.29
C PHE A 305 11.93 -13.23 -10.01
N PHE A 306 11.56 -13.59 -11.23
CA PHE A 306 12.32 -14.55 -12.05
C PHE A 306 13.71 -14.00 -12.42
N GLN A 307 13.80 -12.73 -12.81
CA GLN A 307 15.08 -12.06 -13.08
C GLN A 307 15.98 -12.03 -11.85
N ALA A 308 15.44 -11.69 -10.67
CA ALA A 308 16.21 -11.69 -9.43
C ALA A 308 16.68 -13.11 -9.03
N ARG A 309 15.86 -14.13 -9.28
CA ARG A 309 16.23 -15.53 -9.04
C ARG A 309 17.37 -15.98 -9.96
N GLN A 310 17.34 -15.58 -11.23
CA GLN A 310 18.39 -15.89 -12.18
C GLN A 310 19.72 -15.26 -11.74
N GLN A 311 19.72 -13.97 -11.40
CA GLN A 311 20.90 -13.28 -10.85
C GLN A 311 21.48 -13.96 -9.60
N SER A 312 20.63 -14.48 -8.72
CA SER A 312 21.07 -15.20 -7.52
C SER A 312 21.73 -16.54 -7.86
N ASN A 313 21.21 -17.27 -8.85
CA ASN A 313 21.77 -18.56 -9.26
C ASN A 313 23.13 -18.36 -9.94
N ASP A 314 23.26 -17.32 -10.76
CA ASP A 314 24.51 -16.97 -11.44
C ASP A 314 25.61 -16.62 -10.42
N PHE A 315 25.26 -15.92 -9.33
CA PHE A 315 26.20 -15.63 -8.24
C PHE A 315 26.69 -16.89 -7.52
N THR A 316 25.82 -17.88 -7.29
CA THR A 316 26.21 -19.15 -6.66
C THR A 316 26.96 -20.10 -7.58
N ALA A 317 26.82 -19.93 -8.90
CA ALA A 317 27.49 -20.74 -9.91
C ALA A 317 28.88 -20.20 -10.29
N ALA A 318 29.26 -19.01 -9.83
CA ALA A 318 30.60 -18.47 -10.02
C ALA A 318 31.63 -19.37 -9.30
N PRO A 319 32.62 -19.93 -10.01
CA PRO A 319 33.57 -20.88 -9.43
C PRO A 319 34.36 -20.21 -8.29
N GLU A 320 34.39 -20.84 -7.12
CA GLU A 320 35.06 -20.36 -5.89
C GLU A 320 36.56 -20.03 -6.08
N GLY A 321 37.16 -20.46 -7.21
CA GLY A 321 38.57 -20.25 -7.54
C GLY A 321 38.95 -18.90 -8.16
N GLU A 322 38.02 -18.09 -8.68
CA GLU A 322 38.35 -16.81 -9.35
C GLU A 322 38.29 -15.59 -8.42
N VAL A 323 37.31 -15.52 -7.51
CA VAL A 323 37.13 -14.37 -6.60
C VAL A 323 38.29 -14.23 -5.60
N SER A 324 38.92 -15.36 -5.24
CA SER A 324 40.05 -15.36 -4.31
C SER A 324 41.33 -14.71 -4.88
N LYS A 325 41.47 -14.61 -6.20
CA LYS A 325 42.67 -13.99 -6.82
C LYS A 325 42.58 -12.48 -6.96
N GLU A 326 41.37 -11.93 -7.07
CA GLU A 326 41.16 -10.49 -7.23
C GLU A 326 41.25 -9.74 -5.90
N ILE A 327 40.80 -10.35 -4.79
CA ILE A 327 40.87 -9.75 -3.44
C ILE A 327 42.30 -9.79 -2.87
N LEU A 328 43.17 -10.69 -3.35
CA LEU A 328 44.56 -10.78 -2.90
C LEU A 328 45.52 -9.82 -3.61
N ASN A 329 45.04 -9.01 -4.58
CA ASN A 329 45.88 -8.08 -5.34
C ASN A 329 45.64 -6.60 -5.04
N GLU A 330 44.73 -6.26 -4.12
CA GLU A 330 44.62 -4.90 -3.60
C GLU A 330 45.71 -4.67 -2.54
N SER A 331 46.77 -3.99 -2.98
CA SER A 331 47.86 -3.53 -2.11
C SER A 331 47.33 -2.63 -0.98
N PRO A 332 47.93 -2.65 0.22
CA PRO A 332 47.46 -1.84 1.35
C PRO A 332 47.61 -0.35 1.05
N VAL A 333 46.49 0.29 0.69
CA VAL A 333 46.40 1.75 0.65
C VAL A 333 46.52 2.26 2.07
N THR A 334 47.57 3.03 2.29
CA THR A 334 47.99 3.59 3.58
C THR A 334 46.92 4.57 4.06
N GLN A 335 46.17 4.19 5.11
CA GLN A 335 45.28 5.11 5.82
C GLN A 335 46.10 6.02 6.73
N SER A 336 46.58 7.13 6.18
CA SER A 336 47.00 8.32 6.92
C SER A 336 46.64 9.52 6.06
N GLN A 337 45.99 10.52 6.66
CA GLN A 337 45.44 11.74 6.04
C GLN A 337 43.99 11.65 5.53
N ALA A 338 43.04 11.75 6.46
CA ALA A 338 41.74 12.41 6.23
C ALA A 338 41.05 12.69 7.58
N VAL A 339 41.71 13.50 8.43
CA VAL A 339 41.08 14.16 9.57
C VAL A 339 41.49 15.61 9.50
N GLU A 340 40.82 16.39 8.67
CA GLU A 340 40.68 17.85 8.80
C GLU A 340 39.85 18.39 7.63
N GLY A 341 38.83 19.18 7.95
CA GLY A 341 38.07 19.96 6.99
C GLY A 341 36.70 19.39 6.69
N LEU A 342 35.69 19.91 7.39
CA LEU A 342 34.49 20.52 6.81
C LEU A 342 33.55 20.98 7.94
N GLU A 343 33.97 22.03 8.64
CA GLU A 343 33.04 22.98 9.25
C GLU A 343 32.68 24.03 8.20
N GLY A 344 31.38 24.29 8.05
CA GLY A 344 30.84 25.51 7.44
C GLY A 344 30.56 25.45 5.94
N SER A 345 29.29 25.34 5.57
CA SER A 345 28.71 26.22 4.54
C SER A 345 27.19 26.11 4.47
N SER A 346 26.55 27.23 4.79
CA SER A 346 25.41 27.84 4.09
C SER A 346 24.15 27.01 3.82
N ALA A 347 23.10 27.39 4.55
CA ALA A 347 21.74 27.40 4.03
C ALA A 347 21.67 28.12 2.66
N LYS A 348 21.03 27.49 1.67
CA LYS A 348 20.38 28.13 0.51
C LYS A 348 19.49 27.12 -0.22
N GLU A 349 18.27 27.56 -0.48
CA GLU A 349 17.32 27.09 -1.52
C GLU A 349 16.92 25.60 -1.53
N ALA A 350 15.83 25.28 -0.82
CA ALA A 350 15.03 24.10 -1.09
C ALA A 350 13.71 24.53 -1.74
N ASP A 351 13.80 24.83 -3.05
CA ASP A 351 12.65 24.84 -3.94
C ASP A 351 12.86 23.73 -4.98
N ALA A 352 11.79 23.00 -5.30
CA ALA A 352 11.70 21.93 -6.29
C ALA A 352 12.53 20.64 -6.05
N ALA A 353 11.90 19.61 -5.48
CA ALA A 353 12.32 18.23 -5.66
C ALA A 353 11.13 17.26 -5.78
N GLY A 354 10.49 17.29 -6.94
CA GLY A 354 9.82 16.11 -7.47
C GLY A 354 10.88 15.06 -7.81
N HIS A 355 11.24 14.22 -6.85
CA HIS A 355 12.12 13.08 -7.12
C HIS A 355 11.37 12.08 -8.01
N SER A 356 11.73 12.12 -9.29
CA SER A 356 11.56 11.05 -10.25
C SER A 356 12.26 9.80 -9.72
N PHE A 357 11.57 8.65 -9.75
CA PHE A 357 12.27 7.37 -9.74
C PHE A 357 13.35 7.39 -10.83
N PRO A 358 14.56 6.84 -10.61
CA PRO A 358 15.55 6.73 -11.67
C PRO A 358 14.93 5.89 -12.80
N TYR A 359 14.55 6.57 -13.87
CA TYR A 359 14.04 5.94 -15.08
C TYR A 359 15.25 5.36 -15.80
N VAL A 360 15.43 4.04 -15.69
CA VAL A 360 16.34 3.31 -16.56
C VAL A 360 15.75 3.41 -17.97
N ARG A 361 16.36 4.23 -18.82
CA ARG A 361 16.00 4.24 -20.25
C ARG A 361 16.26 2.84 -20.80
N PRO A 362 15.32 2.21 -21.53
CA PRO A 362 15.66 1.03 -22.31
C PRO A 362 16.77 1.42 -23.28
N SER A 363 17.88 0.68 -23.26
CA SER A 363 18.89 0.73 -24.30
C SER A 363 18.22 0.31 -25.60
N CYS A 364 18.17 1.22 -26.57
CA CYS A 364 17.89 0.84 -27.95
C CYS A 364 19.18 0.26 -28.51
N ASP A 365 19.22 -1.07 -28.61
CA ASP A 365 20.02 -1.79 -29.59
C ASP A 365 19.07 -2.31 -30.68
#